data_AF-A0A4Q4D6J3-F1
#
_entry.id   AF-A0A4Q4D6J3-F1
#
_cell.length_a   1.000
_cell.length_b   1.000
_cell.length_c   1.000
_cell.angle_alpha   90.00
_cell.angle_beta   90.00
_cell.angle_gamma   90.00
#
_symmetry.space_group_name_H-M   'P 1'
#
loop_
_entity.id
_entity.type
_entity.pdbx_description
1 polymer ?
#
loop_
_entity_poly.entity_id
_entity_poly.type
_entity_poly.pdbx_seq_one_letter_code
_entity_poly.pdbx_strand_id
1 'polypeptide(L)' 'MAGMDEEEQLEHPWLPSRPTVGAVLVAHQGGRWLPQVLASLADMEYAPRAWRVVDVGSTDRGADLLRDSFGADRMIYAGS' A
#
# COMPACT_ATOMS: atom_id res chain seq x y z
N MET A 1 26.79 27.43 -13.97
CA MET A 1 26.82 26.09 -14.59
C MET A 1 25.81 25.26 -13.82
N ALA A 2 24.58 25.21 -14.34
CA ALA A 2 23.49 24.37 -13.81
C ALA A 2 23.96 22.91 -13.82
N GLY A 3 23.66 22.08 -12.82
CA GLY A 3 22.38 22.00 -12.13
C GLY A 3 21.46 21.00 -12.82
N MET A 4 22.04 19.90 -13.29
CA MET A 4 21.48 18.68 -13.87
C MET A 4 22.62 17.69 -13.59
N ASP A 5 22.44 16.64 -12.77
CA ASP A 5 22.71 15.28 -13.25
C ASP A 5 22.27 14.20 -12.23
N GLU A 6 21.79 14.56 -11.02
CA GLU A 6 21.32 13.54 -10.05
C GLU A 6 19.90 13.03 -10.35
N GLU A 7 19.06 13.81 -11.05
CA GLU A 7 17.71 13.36 -11.44
C GLU A 7 17.71 12.49 -12.70
N GLU A 8 18.72 12.59 -13.57
CA GLU A 8 18.81 11.78 -14.81
C GLU A 8 19.34 10.35 -14.58
N GLN A 9 19.89 10.05 -13.40
CA GLN A 9 20.62 8.80 -13.13
C GLN A 9 19.79 7.64 -12.53
N LEU A 10 18.46 7.73 -12.46
CA LEU A 10 17.62 6.58 -12.13
C LEU A 10 17.06 5.83 -13.36
N GLU A 11 17.67 6.02 -14.53
CA GLU A 11 17.52 5.10 -15.66
C GLU A 11 18.40 3.85 -15.40
N HIS A 12 17.94 2.93 -14.55
CA HIS A 12 18.62 1.63 -14.37
C HIS A 12 18.62 0.86 -15.71
N PRO A 13 19.75 0.73 -16.41
CA PRO A 13 19.77 0.28 -17.81
C PRO A 13 19.39 -1.19 -18.00
N TRP A 14 19.28 -1.96 -16.91
CA TRP A 14 18.79 -3.35 -16.88
C TRP A 14 17.31 -3.49 -16.47
N LEU A 15 16.62 -2.39 -16.13
CA LEU A 15 15.17 -2.36 -15.96
C LEU A 15 14.57 -1.56 -17.13
N PRO A 16 14.19 -2.22 -18.24
CA PRO A 16 13.67 -1.55 -19.43
C PRO A 16 12.33 -0.83 -19.18
N SER A 17 11.77 -0.94 -17.97
CA SER A 17 10.59 -0.22 -17.51
C SER A 17 10.64 -0.12 -15.97
N ARG A 18 10.01 0.92 -15.41
CA ARG A 18 9.90 1.09 -13.96
C ARG A 18 9.26 -0.17 -13.33
N PRO A 19 9.85 -0.77 -12.28
CA PRO A 19 9.37 -2.04 -11.73
C PRO A 19 7.97 -1.89 -11.13
N THR A 20 7.11 -2.89 -11.34
CA THR A 20 5.78 -2.93 -10.72
C THR A 20 5.87 -3.40 -9.28
N VAL A 21 5.21 -2.69 -8.37
CA VAL A 21 5.16 -3.04 -6.94
C VAL A 21 3.83 -3.72 -6.61
N GLY A 22 3.93 -4.86 -5.90
CA GLY A 22 2.82 -5.46 -5.17
C GLY A 22 3.00 -5.22 -3.67
N ALA A 23 1.91 -4.94 -2.96
CA ALA A 23 1.91 -4.66 -1.53
C ALA A 23 0.99 -5.61 -0.76
N VAL A 24 1.43 -5.97 0.44
CA VAL A 24 0.64 -6.69 1.43
C VAL A 24 0.48 -5.82 2.65
N LEU A 25 -0.75 -5.52 3.04
CA LEU A 25 -1.07 -4.79 4.26
C LEU A 25 -1.66 -5.76 5.28
N VAL A 26 -1.02 -5.90 6.44
CA VAL A 26 -1.50 -6.76 7.54
C VAL A 26 -1.83 -5.88 8.73
N ALA A 27 -3.01 -6.04 9.31
CA ALA A 27 -3.43 -5.26 10.47
C ALA A 27 -4.19 -6.09 11.52
N HIS A 28 -4.09 -5.66 12.77
CA HIS A 28 -4.90 -6.11 13.89
C HIS A 28 -5.21 -4.89 14.75
N GLN A 29 -6.49 -4.67 15.09
CA GLN A 29 -6.93 -3.55 15.93
C GLN A 29 -6.45 -2.19 15.41
N GLY A 30 -6.67 -1.97 14.11
CA GLY A 30 -6.10 -0.85 13.37
C GLY A 30 -6.88 0.47 13.47
N GLY A 31 -8.01 0.50 14.17
CA GLY A 31 -9.01 1.57 14.07
C GLY A 31 -8.49 2.99 14.33
N ARG A 32 -7.44 3.15 15.16
CA ARG A 32 -6.86 4.46 15.48
C ARG A 32 -5.85 4.94 14.45
N TRP A 33 -5.04 4.05 13.85
CA TRP A 33 -3.89 4.44 13.02
C TRP A 33 -4.10 4.17 11.53
N LEU A 34 -4.98 3.23 11.17
CA LEU A 34 -5.29 2.91 9.78
C LEU A 34 -5.77 4.12 8.97
N PRO A 35 -6.63 5.04 9.49
CA PRO A 35 -7.06 6.17 8.69
C PRO A 35 -5.90 7.03 8.16
N GLN A 36 -4.87 7.24 8.98
CA GLN A 36 -3.68 7.99 8.57
C GLN A 36 -2.85 7.21 7.56
N VAL A 37 -2.64 5.91 7.78
CA VAL A 37 -1.89 5.06 6.85
C VAL A 37 -2.59 4.99 5.50
N LEU A 38 -3.91 4.77 5.48
CA LEU A 38 -4.71 4.72 4.26
C LEU A 38 -4.64 6.03 3.47
N ALA A 39 -4.67 7.17 4.16
CA ALA A 39 -4.48 8.48 3.53
C ALA A 39 -3.09 8.59 2.88
N SER A 40 -2.03 8.23 3.61
CA SER A 40 -0.67 8.21 3.06
C SER A 40 -0.51 7.26 1.87
N LEU A 41 -1.17 6.11 1.88
CA LEU A 41 -1.12 5.17 0.76
C LEU A 41 -1.89 5.68 -0.47
N ALA A 42 -2.99 6.40 -0.27
CA ALA A 42 -3.77 7.03 -1.34
C ALA A 42 -3.00 8.19 -2.01
N ASP A 43 -2.15 8.88 -1.26
CA ASP A 43 -1.35 10.02 -1.73
C ASP A 43 -0.01 9.61 -2.39
N MET A 44 0.28 8.31 -2.50
CA MET A 44 1.52 7.86 -3.14
C MET A 44 1.53 8.15 -4.64
N GLU A 45 2.51 8.94 -5.08
CA GLU A 45 2.76 9.19 -6.51
C GLU A 45 2.94 7.89 -7.31
N TYR A 46 3.54 6.88 -6.68
CA TYR A 46 3.74 5.54 -7.24
C TYR A 46 3.09 4.46 -6.39
N ALA A 47 1.76 4.40 -6.43
CA ALA A 47 1.01 3.39 -5.69
C ALA A 47 1.25 1.96 -6.23
N PRO A 48 1.31 0.95 -5.35
CA PRO A 48 1.30 -0.46 -5.73
C PRO A 48 0.15 -0.79 -6.68
N ARG A 49 0.47 -1.57 -7.72
CA ARG A 49 -0.52 -2.04 -8.70
C ARG A 49 -1.29 -3.27 -8.26
N ALA A 50 -0.75 -4.00 -7.28
CA ALA A 50 -1.38 -5.19 -6.71
C ALA A 50 -1.43 -5.07 -5.19
N TRP A 51 -2.58 -5.37 -4.60
CA TRP A 51 -2.81 -5.32 -3.16
C TRP A 51 -3.34 -6.66 -2.63
N ARG A 52 -2.83 -7.06 -1.48
CA ARG A 52 -3.46 -8.05 -0.60
C ARG A 52 -3.56 -7.48 0.79
N VAL A 53 -4.73 -7.57 1.40
CA VAL A 53 -5.00 -6.99 2.71
C VAL A 53 -5.38 -8.11 3.64
N VAL A 54 -4.75 -8.18 4.82
CA VAL A 54 -4.98 -9.22 5.80
C VAL A 54 -5.43 -8.57 7.10
N ASP A 55 -6.67 -8.85 7.50
CA ASP A 55 -7.13 -8.54 8.85
C ASP A 55 -6.92 -9.77 9.75
N VAL A 56 -6.21 -9.58 10.86
CA VAL A 56 -5.85 -10.67 11.79
C VAL A 56 -6.86 -10.75 12.94
N GLY A 57 -8.14 -10.74 12.62
CA GLY A 57 -9.21 -10.83 13.63
C GLY A 57 -9.36 -9.55 14.44
N SER A 58 -9.44 -8.40 13.78
CA SER A 58 -9.72 -7.14 14.48
C SER A 58 -11.11 -7.19 15.13
N THR A 59 -11.18 -6.77 16.39
CA THR A 59 -12.44 -6.59 17.13
C THR A 59 -12.88 -5.13 17.22
N ASP A 60 -12.02 -4.22 16.75
CA ASP A 60 -12.34 -2.82 16.57
C ASP A 60 -12.81 -2.54 15.13
N ARG A 61 -12.92 -1.26 14.76
CA ARG A 61 -13.34 -0.84 13.42
C ARG A 61 -12.28 -1.07 12.32
N GLY A 62 -11.13 -1.66 12.63
CA GLY A 62 -10.03 -1.84 11.69
C GLY A 62 -10.40 -2.68 10.48
N ALA A 63 -11.10 -3.80 10.68
CA ALA A 63 -11.56 -4.68 9.59
C ALA A 63 -12.50 -3.95 8.61
N ASP A 64 -13.38 -3.09 9.13
CA ASP A 64 -14.31 -2.31 8.32
C ASP A 64 -13.59 -1.24 7.51
N LEU A 65 -12.65 -0.51 8.12
CA LEU A 65 -11.83 0.49 7.41
C LEU A 65 -11.06 -0.13 6.25
N LEU A 66 -10.49 -1.32 6.44
CA LEU A 66 -9.79 -2.06 5.38
C LEU A 66 -10.76 -2.49 4.27
N ARG A 67 -11.95 -2.98 4.62
CA ARG A 67 -12.97 -3.42 3.67
C ARG A 67 -13.48 -2.27 2.81
N ASP A 68 -13.76 -1.14 3.45
CA ASP A 68 -14.26 0.07 2.77
C ASP A 68 -13.20 0.65 1.82
N SER A 69 -11.91 0.51 2.15
CA SER A 69 -10.82 1.08 1.36
C SER A 69 -10.39 0.18 0.18
N PHE A 70 -10.37 -1.14 0.36
CA PHE A 70 -9.78 -2.06 -0.62
C PHE A 70 -10.79 -3.00 -1.27
N GLY A 71 -12.01 -3.11 -0.75
CA GLY A 71 -12.99 -4.10 -1.18
C GLY A 71 -12.74 -5.48 -0.56
N ALA A 72 -13.82 -6.26 -0.43
CA ALA A 72 -13.76 -7.60 0.17
C ALA A 72 -12.99 -8.62 -0.69
N ASP A 73 -12.89 -8.41 -2.01
CA ASP A 73 -12.19 -9.29 -2.94
C ASP A 73 -10.67 -9.34 -2.72
N ARG A 74 -10.11 -8.30 -2.10
CA ARG A 74 -8.67 -8.16 -1.84
C ARG A 74 -8.28 -8.49 -0.40
N MET A 75 -9.28 -8.78 0.44
CA MET A 75 -9.10 -9.05 1.85
C MET A 75 -9.00 -10.54 2.16
N ILE A 76 -8.20 -10.86 3.17
CA ILE A 76 -8.09 -12.16 3.80
C ILE A 76 -8.33 -11.94 5.30
N TYR A 77 -9.28 -12.66 5.88
CA TYR A 77 -9.49 -12.67 7.33
C TYR A 77 -8.70 -13.86 7.90
N ALA A 78 -7.62 -13.58 8.63
CA ALA A 78 -6.84 -14.63 9.26
C ALA A 78 -7.55 -15.07 10.55
N GLY A 79 -7.89 -16.36 10.63
CA GLY A 79 -8.56 -16.96 11.80
C GLY A 79 -10.09 -17.04 11.71
N SER A 80 -10.69 -16.81 10.54
CA SER A 80 -12.10 -17.16 10.26
C SER A 80 -12.28 -18.63 9.95
#